data_AF-A0A2W4T2Y9-F1
#
_entry.id   AF-A0A2W4T2Y9-F1
#
_cell.length_a   1.000
_cell.length_b   1.000
_cell.length_c   1.000
_cell.angle_alpha   90.00
_cell.angle_beta   90.00
_cell.angle_gamma   90.00
#
_symmetry.space_group_name_H-M   'P 1'
#
loop_
_entity.id
_entity.type
_entity.pdbx_description
1 polymer ?
#
loop_
_entity_poly.entity_id
_entity_poly.type
_entity_poly.pdbx_seq_one_letter_code
_entity_poly.pdbx_strand_id
1 'polypeptide(L)'
;MSESASPAGRRPRLLWPALLSIVGVAILCTLGTWQIARMSEKRVFIERLSAQAAGAPAPMPDSSGWAALDPAALDLTRVTAQGSFLDSPFAGVRTTIAAGGPGTRQLSGFGRWIFQGVRLAGGGA
;
A
#
# COMPACT_ATOMS: atom_id res chain seq x y z
N MET A 1 -76.42 12.17 -22.22
CA MET A 1 -75.19 12.95 -22.46
C MET A 1 -74.85 13.62 -21.15
N SER A 2 -73.82 13.11 -20.46
CA SER A 2 -72.95 13.86 -19.53
C SER A 2 -72.00 12.85 -18.91
N GLU A 3 -70.84 12.78 -19.54
CA GLU A 3 -69.63 12.16 -19.04
C GLU A 3 -69.14 12.98 -17.85
N SER A 4 -68.75 12.31 -16.76
CA SER A 4 -68.03 12.94 -15.66
C SER A 4 -66.91 11.99 -15.25
N ALA A 5 -65.86 11.95 -16.07
CA ALA A 5 -64.62 11.31 -15.70
C ALA A 5 -63.93 12.18 -14.63
N SER A 6 -63.97 11.72 -13.38
CA SER A 6 -63.19 12.32 -12.28
C SER A 6 -61.70 12.29 -12.62
N PRO A 7 -60.95 13.39 -12.41
CA PRO A 7 -59.52 13.38 -12.60
C PRO A 7 -58.91 12.46 -11.55
N ALA A 8 -58.30 11.37 -12.01
CA ALA A 8 -57.52 10.48 -11.17
C ALA A 8 -56.27 11.25 -10.70
N GLY A 9 -56.36 11.86 -9.52
CA GLY A 9 -55.21 12.46 -8.82
C GLY A 9 -54.14 11.40 -8.61
N ARG A 10 -53.13 11.39 -9.48
CA ARG A 10 -52.03 10.43 -9.44
C ARG A 10 -51.19 10.76 -8.21
N ARG A 11 -51.26 9.85 -7.22
CA ARG A 11 -50.82 10.03 -5.84
C ARG A 11 -49.36 10.51 -5.75
N PRO A 12 -49.02 11.45 -4.85
CA PRO A 12 -47.63 11.85 -4.56
C PRO A 12 -46.81 10.77 -3.82
N ARG A 13 -47.31 9.53 -3.73
CA ARG A 13 -46.70 8.41 -2.97
C ARG A 13 -45.43 7.83 -3.60
N LEU A 14 -45.12 8.14 -4.86
CA LEU A 14 -43.88 7.69 -5.51
C LEU A 14 -42.71 8.67 -5.36
N LEU A 15 -42.93 9.89 -4.88
CA LEU A 15 -41.86 10.89 -4.73
C LEU A 15 -40.85 10.48 -3.67
N TRP A 16 -41.33 9.89 -2.57
CA TRP A 16 -40.48 9.41 -1.49
C TRP A 16 -39.56 8.25 -1.89
N PRO A 17 -40.06 7.14 -2.47
CA PRO A 17 -39.18 6.08 -2.94
C PRO A 17 -38.26 6.56 -4.07
N ALA A 18 -38.71 7.45 -4.96
CA ALA A 18 -37.85 8.03 -5.99
C ALA A 18 -36.69 8.86 -5.40
N LEU A 19 -36.97 9.70 -4.39
CA LEU A 19 -35.95 10.46 -3.69
C LEU A 19 -34.95 9.53 -2.97
N LEU A 20 -35.44 8.51 -2.27
CA LEU A 20 -34.57 7.51 -1.62
C LEU A 20 -33.70 6.77 -2.64
N SER A 21 -34.23 6.42 -3.81
CA SER A 21 -33.45 5.81 -4.89
C SER A 21 -32.35 6.75 -5.38
N ILE A 22 -32.65 8.03 -5.61
CA ILE A 22 -31.66 9.02 -6.03
C ILE A 22 -30.55 9.17 -5.00
N VAL A 23 -30.90 9.26 -3.71
CA VAL A 23 -29.93 9.34 -2.61
C VAL A 23 -29.07 8.08 -2.56
N GLY A 24 -29.69 6.89 -2.66
CA GLY A 24 -28.97 5.62 -2.68
C GLY A 24 -27.98 5.51 -3.84
N VAL A 25 -28.40 5.93 -5.05
CA VAL A 25 -27.53 5.97 -6.23
C VAL A 25 -26.38 6.95 -6.01
N ALA A 26 -26.63 8.15 -5.49
CA ALA A 26 -25.59 9.13 -5.21
C ALA A 26 -24.54 8.62 -4.20
N ILE A 27 -24.97 7.92 -3.16
CA ILE A 27 -24.08 7.27 -2.18
C ILE A 27 -23.26 6.17 -2.85
N LEU A 28 -23.89 5.29 -3.62
CA LEU A 28 -23.21 4.19 -4.33
C LEU A 28 -22.17 4.71 -5.32
N CYS A 29 -22.50 5.75 -6.10
CA CYS A 29 -21.55 6.39 -7.01
C CYS A 29 -20.38 6.99 -6.25
N THR A 30 -20.63 7.75 -5.17
CA THR A 30 -19.58 8.38 -4.36
C THR A 30 -18.64 7.33 -3.76
N LEU A 31 -19.21 6.27 -3.18
CA LEU A 31 -18.43 5.17 -2.61
C LEU A 31 -17.67 4.41 -3.69
N GLY A 32 -18.28 4.14 -4.83
CA GLY A 32 -17.61 3.48 -5.96
C GLY A 32 -16.40 4.29 -6.45
N THR A 33 -16.56 5.61 -6.64
CA THR A 33 -15.46 6.50 -7.00
C THR A 33 -14.36 6.50 -5.94
N TRP A 34 -14.72 6.57 -4.66
CA TRP A 34 -13.76 6.52 -3.57
C TRP A 34 -13.00 5.19 -3.51
N GLN A 35 -13.69 4.06 -3.68
CA GLN A 35 -13.08 2.73 -3.71
C GLN A 35 -12.06 2.61 -4.85
N ILE A 36 -12.39 3.11 -6.05
CA ILE A 36 -11.48 3.09 -7.20
C ILE A 36 -10.25 3.98 -6.93
N ALA A 37 -10.45 5.21 -6.45
CA ALA A 37 -9.36 6.13 -6.14
C ALA A 37 -8.43 5.59 -5.04
N ARG A 38 -9.01 5.08 -3.95
CA ARG A 38 -8.23 4.52 -2.84
C ARG A 38 -7.46 3.26 -3.26
N MET A 39 -8.01 2.49 -4.18
CA MET A 39 -7.33 1.32 -4.74
C MET A 39 -6.21 1.72 -5.73
N SER A 40 -6.40 2.78 -6.53
CA SER A 40 -5.37 3.24 -7.47
C SER A 40 -4.15 3.81 -6.75
N GLU A 41 -4.35 4.55 -5.65
CA GLU A 41 -3.26 5.03 -4.78
C GLU A 41 -2.35 3.86 -4.36
N LYS A 42 -2.93 2.79 -3.81
CA LYS A 42 -2.17 1.61 -3.39
C LYS A 42 -1.42 0.95 -4.54
N ARG A 43 -2.05 0.87 -5.72
CA ARG A 43 -1.45 0.25 -6.91
C ARG A 43 -0.26 1.04 -7.43
N VAL A 44 -0.34 2.38 -7.45
CA VAL A 44 0.79 3.23 -7.88
C VAL A 44 2.01 3.00 -7.00
N PHE A 45 1.82 2.87 -5.69
CA PHE A 45 2.93 2.53 -4.77
C PHE A 45 3.51 1.14 -5.07
N ILE A 46 2.66 0.12 -5.19
CA ILE A 46 3.11 -1.26 -5.47
C ILE A 46 3.84 -1.34 -6.81
N GLU A 47 3.35 -0.67 -7.85
CA GLU A 47 3.94 -0.69 -9.18
C GLU A 47 5.35 -0.09 -9.17
N ARG A 48 5.51 1.10 -8.56
CA ARG A 48 6.84 1.72 -8.38
C ARG A 48 7.80 0.81 -7.60
N LEU A 49 7.31 0.24 -6.51
CA LEU A 49 8.08 -0.70 -5.69
C LEU A 49 8.51 -1.92 -6.48
N SER A 50 7.58 -2.50 -7.24
CA SER A 50 7.81 -3.71 -8.00
C SER A 50 8.83 -3.47 -9.11
N ALA A 51 8.81 -2.29 -9.74
CA ALA A 51 9.77 -1.92 -10.77
C ALA A 51 11.18 -1.74 -10.20
N GLN A 52 11.32 -1.00 -9.09
CA GLN A 52 12.62 -0.82 -8.40
C GLN A 52 13.16 -2.14 -7.84
N ALA A 53 12.29 -2.92 -7.19
CA ALA A 53 12.65 -4.21 -6.64
C ALA A 53 12.92 -5.27 -7.72
N ALA A 54 12.47 -5.10 -8.96
CA ALA A 54 12.77 -6.00 -10.08
C ALA A 54 14.10 -5.67 -10.79
N GLY A 55 14.71 -4.50 -10.52
CA GLY A 55 15.99 -4.10 -11.10
C GLY A 55 17.13 -5.08 -10.80
N ALA A 56 18.11 -5.16 -11.69
CA ALA A 56 19.34 -5.91 -11.44
C ALA A 56 20.08 -5.29 -10.24
N PRO A 57 20.68 -6.08 -9.34
CA PRO A 57 21.40 -5.53 -8.20
C PRO A 57 22.55 -4.64 -8.65
N ALA A 58 22.52 -3.36 -8.29
CA ALA A 58 23.59 -2.41 -8.56
C ALA A 58 24.68 -2.50 -7.48
N PRO A 59 25.95 -2.14 -7.76
CA PRO A 59 26.94 -2.02 -6.71
C PRO A 59 26.53 -0.95 -5.68
N MET A 60 26.83 -1.19 -4.41
CA MET A 60 26.63 -0.20 -3.33
C MET A 60 27.36 1.12 -3.68
N PRO A 61 26.68 2.28 -3.57
CA PRO A 61 27.32 3.57 -3.82
C PRO A 61 28.42 3.85 -2.79
N ASP A 62 29.49 4.52 -3.24
CA ASP A 62 30.62 4.89 -2.38
C ASP A 62 30.18 5.82 -1.24
N SER A 63 30.73 5.59 -0.05
CA SER A 63 30.39 6.32 1.17
C SER A 63 30.66 7.81 1.11
N SER A 64 31.63 8.22 0.29
CA SER A 64 31.94 9.62 0.00
C SER A 64 30.76 10.39 -0.61
N GLY A 65 29.88 9.71 -1.36
CA GLY A 65 28.73 10.30 -2.06
C GLY A 65 27.42 10.27 -1.28
N TRP A 66 27.39 9.67 -0.08
CA TRP A 66 26.15 9.40 0.63
C TRP A 66 25.36 10.66 1.01
N ALA A 67 26.04 11.75 1.32
CA ALA A 67 25.40 13.01 1.69
C ALA A 67 24.55 13.62 0.55
N ALA A 68 24.82 13.25 -0.70
CA ALA A 68 24.11 13.74 -1.88
C ALA A 68 23.07 12.76 -2.42
N LEU A 69 22.86 11.61 -1.76
CA LEU A 69 21.90 10.62 -2.21
C LEU A 69 20.47 11.11 -1.97
N ASP A 70 19.60 10.85 -2.93
CA ASP A 70 18.16 11.03 -2.79
C ASP A 70 17.53 9.75 -2.20
N PRO A 71 17.04 9.78 -0.94
CA PRO A 71 16.41 8.62 -0.32
C PRO A 71 15.18 8.13 -1.09
N ALA A 72 14.42 9.03 -1.73
CA ALA A 72 13.22 8.67 -2.47
C ALA A 72 13.55 7.91 -3.77
N ALA A 73 14.67 8.24 -4.40
CA ALA A 73 15.14 7.54 -5.60
C ALA A 73 15.74 6.16 -5.28
N LEU A 74 16.37 6.02 -4.11
CA LEU A 74 17.02 4.78 -3.68
C LEU A 74 16.10 3.81 -2.96
N ASP A 75 14.88 4.23 -2.63
CA ASP A 75 13.95 3.40 -1.87
C ASP A 75 13.78 2.04 -2.55
N LEU A 76 14.07 0.98 -1.80
CA LEU A 76 13.98 -0.43 -2.20
C LEU A 76 14.76 -0.81 -3.48
N THR A 77 15.78 -0.02 -3.84
CA THR A 77 16.72 -0.36 -4.89
C THR A 77 17.58 -1.54 -4.45
N ARG A 78 17.67 -2.57 -5.28
CA ARG A 78 18.54 -3.72 -5.00
C ARG A 78 20.00 -3.33 -5.17
N VAL A 79 20.78 -3.56 -4.12
CA VAL A 79 22.22 -3.33 -4.14
C VAL A 79 22.99 -4.56 -3.67
N THR A 80 24.17 -4.78 -4.23
CA THR A 80 25.16 -5.74 -3.73
C THR A 80 26.21 -4.99 -2.92
N ALA A 81 26.43 -5.47 -1.70
CA ALA A 81 27.40 -4.93 -0.77
C ALA A 81 28.36 -6.03 -0.34
N GLN A 82 29.66 -5.72 -0.29
CA GLN A 82 30.68 -6.58 0.32
C GLN A 82 31.25 -5.89 1.56
N GLY A 83 31.63 -6.68 2.56
CA GLY A 83 32.10 -6.17 3.83
C GLY A 83 32.48 -7.28 4.82
N SER A 84 32.82 -6.88 6.04
CA SER A 84 33.14 -7.77 7.16
C SER A 84 32.18 -7.54 8.32
N PHE A 85 31.72 -8.60 8.97
CA PHE A 85 30.91 -8.46 10.18
C PHE A 85 31.72 -7.81 11.31
N LEU A 86 31.07 -6.95 12.09
CA LEU A 86 31.67 -6.35 13.27
C LEU A 86 31.71 -7.35 14.42
N ASP A 87 32.79 -7.34 15.20
CA ASP A 87 32.97 -8.19 16.39
C ASP A 87 32.26 -7.60 17.63
N SER A 88 31.08 -6.99 17.40
CA SER A 88 30.25 -6.36 18.42
C SER A 88 29.05 -7.24 18.78
N PRO A 89 28.46 -7.08 19.97
CA PRO A 89 27.23 -7.77 20.34
C PRO A 89 26.13 -7.54 19.30
N PHE A 90 25.42 -8.60 18.93
CA PHE A 90 24.26 -8.50 18.05
C PHE A 90 23.05 -7.92 18.79
N ALA A 91 22.21 -7.17 18.08
CA ALA A 91 20.92 -6.75 18.59
C ALA A 91 19.88 -7.85 18.33
N GLY A 92 19.29 -8.38 19.41
CA GLY A 92 18.28 -9.43 19.34
C GLY A 92 16.88 -8.90 19.61
N VAL A 93 15.98 -8.97 18.62
CA VAL A 93 14.56 -8.58 18.80
C VAL A 93 13.69 -9.82 18.81
N ARG A 94 12.97 -10.04 19.91
CA ARG A 94 12.01 -11.13 20.02
C ARG A 94 10.64 -10.60 19.63
N THR A 95 10.04 -11.20 18.61
CA THR A 95 8.77 -10.75 18.07
C THR A 95 7.80 -11.90 17.89
N THR A 96 6.52 -11.57 17.98
CA THR A 96 5.42 -12.41 17.56
C THR A 96 4.89 -11.85 16.25
N ILE A 97 5.16 -12.53 15.14
CA ILE A 97 4.66 -12.07 13.84
C ILE A 97 3.27 -12.65 13.65
N ALA A 98 2.29 -11.76 13.52
CA ALA A 98 0.93 -12.15 13.15
C ALA A 98 0.97 -12.87 11.80
N ALA A 99 0.24 -13.97 11.68
CA ALA A 99 0.12 -14.65 10.40
C ALA A 99 -0.47 -13.68 9.36
N GLY A 100 0.18 -13.59 8.20
CA GLY A 100 -0.37 -12.89 7.06
C GLY A 100 -1.66 -13.56 6.57
N GLY A 101 -2.44 -12.84 5.76
CA GLY A 101 -3.62 -13.43 5.11
C GLY A 101 -3.27 -14.69 4.32
N PRO A 102 -4.24 -15.59 4.07
CA PRO A 102 -4.02 -16.83 3.32
C PRO A 102 -3.31 -16.58 1.98
N GLY A 103 -2.25 -17.32 1.69
CA GLY A 103 -1.47 -17.20 0.44
C GLY A 103 -0.33 -16.17 0.46
N THR A 104 -0.10 -15.47 1.57
CA THR A 104 1.06 -14.58 1.73
C THR A 104 2.31 -15.36 2.16
N ARG A 105 3.50 -15.00 1.66
CA ARG A 105 4.80 -15.51 2.17
C ARG A 105 5.23 -14.82 3.47
N GLN A 106 4.29 -14.25 4.22
CA GLN A 106 4.62 -13.59 5.47
C GLN A 106 5.05 -14.64 6.49
N LEU A 107 6.28 -14.50 6.99
CA LEU A 107 6.78 -15.28 8.11
C LEU A 107 5.82 -15.10 9.29
N SER A 108 5.36 -16.20 9.87
CA SER A 108 4.43 -16.19 11.01
C SER A 108 5.01 -16.96 12.18
N GLY A 109 4.58 -16.60 13.41
CA GLY A 109 4.97 -17.31 14.63
C GLY A 109 5.94 -16.55 15.54
N PHE A 110 6.48 -17.29 16.51
CA PHE A 110 7.42 -16.78 17.51
C PHE A 110 8.85 -16.88 16.95
N GLY A 111 9.56 -15.76 16.89
CA GLY A 111 10.91 -15.71 16.34
C GLY A 111 11.81 -14.69 17.04
N ARG A 112 13.12 -14.91 16.92
CA ARG A 112 14.14 -13.93 17.28
C ARG A 112 14.81 -13.44 16.00
N TRP A 113 14.73 -12.15 15.74
CA TRP A 113 15.54 -11.48 14.74
C TRP A 113 16.91 -11.16 15.36
N ILE A 114 17.97 -11.45 14.61
CA ILE A 114 19.34 -11.13 14.97
C ILE A 114 19.82 -10.10 13.96
N PHE A 115 20.23 -8.93 14.46
CA PHE A 115 20.82 -7.87 13.66
C PHE A 115 22.31 -7.78 14.02
N GLN A 116 23.18 -8.13 13.07
CA GLN A 116 24.63 -8.02 13.18
C GLN A 116 25.10 -6.85 12.31
N GLY A 117 25.90 -5.95 12.89
CA GLY A 117 26.51 -4.87 12.13
C GLY A 117 27.52 -5.41 11.11
N VAL A 118 27.51 -4.84 9.90
CA VAL A 118 28.49 -5.12 8.84
C VAL A 118 29.24 -3.84 8.50
N ARG A 119 30.56 -3.90 8.46
CA ARG A 119 31.41 -2.83 7.92
C ARG A 119 31.59 -3.06 6.42
N LEU A 120 31.19 -2.08 5.62
CA LEU A 120 31.29 -2.14 4.16
C LEU A 120 32.74 -1.95 3.68
N ALA A 121 33.12 -2.66 2.62
CA ALA A 121 34.44 -2.55 2.00
C ALA A 121 34.70 -1.16 1.37
N GLY A 122 33.65 -0.50 0.87
CA GLY A 122 33.68 0.86 0.31
C GLY A 122 33.61 1.99 1.35
N GLY A 123 33.78 1.68 2.64
CA GLY A 123 33.57 2.65 3.70
C GLY A 123 32.08 2.91 3.99
N GLY A 124 31.81 3.55 5.12
CA GLY A 124 30.50 3.59 5.77
C GLY A 124 30.68 3.12 7.20
N ALA A 125 30.75 4.09 8.12
CA ALA A 125 30.85 3.83 9.56
C ALA A 125 29.50 3.40 10.13
#